data_AF-A0A6L8KWS6-F1
#
_entry.id   AF-A0A6L8KWS6-F1
#
_cell.length_a   1.000
_cell.length_b   1.000
_cell.length_c   1.000
_cell.angle_alpha   90.00
_cell.angle_beta   90.00
_cell.angle_gamma   90.00
#
_symmetry.space_group_name_H-M   'P 1'
#
loop_
_entity.id
_entity.type
_entity.pdbx_description
1 polymer ?
#
loop_
_entity_poly.entity_id
_entity_poly.type
_entity_poly.pdbx_seq_one_letter_code
_entity_poly.pdbx_strand_id
1 'polypeptide(L)'
;MAPAPAVQSAGAPPQRPVLAAFPAMVPRQSAPPTEEDAPLGVQVDQLIATHDPDDAYTAYWLIANCEIFNRDHDRMIYDLEEVTQKRNMIPYRGMNDGEKQHDTKLCAGMNERMRVSRFDYLAIAVKAGVSGAAIQMAAEGPFGDHSALKTRPDDPLVKEWKANVLEQLSKEADSGDLSTLNYLWVQTLTGDELIAKDPALAYRYAVAQGFIYGEINGPEALEATMYAPEGQLMKTVVDLSAEQRSAERAAAQRIADNARERHRHAENAARPAAG
;
A
#
# COMPACT_ATOMS: atom_id res chain seq x y z
N MET A 1 7.09 64.92 24.48
CA MET A 1 6.24 63.95 23.78
C MET A 1 7.08 63.31 22.68
N ALA A 2 7.48 62.06 22.89
CA ALA A 2 8.19 61.23 21.91
C ALA A 2 7.42 59.91 21.83
N PRO A 3 7.13 59.37 20.63
CA PRO A 3 6.32 58.15 20.49
C PRO A 3 7.14 56.90 20.81
N ALA A 4 6.47 55.93 21.44
CA ALA A 4 6.99 54.59 21.72
C ALA A 4 7.16 53.76 20.44
N PRO A 5 8.12 52.80 20.39
CA PRO A 5 8.34 51.98 19.21
C PRO A 5 7.22 50.95 19.02
N ALA A 6 6.85 50.74 17.77
CA ALA A 6 5.87 49.76 17.33
C ALA A 6 6.35 48.33 17.61
N VAL A 7 5.49 47.53 18.25
CA VAL A 7 5.69 46.09 18.42
C VAL A 7 5.46 45.42 17.07
N GLN A 8 6.50 44.82 16.49
CA GLN A 8 6.37 43.94 15.33
C GLN A 8 5.56 42.71 15.73
N SER A 9 4.45 42.49 15.04
CA SER A 9 3.67 41.27 15.13
C SER A 9 4.53 40.13 14.56
N ALA A 10 4.98 39.23 15.44
CA ALA A 10 5.68 38.02 15.05
C ALA A 10 4.77 37.18 14.14
N GLY A 11 5.25 36.91 12.93
CA GLY A 11 4.56 36.08 11.95
C GLY A 11 4.17 34.72 12.54
N ALA A 12 3.01 34.23 12.13
CA ALA A 12 2.54 32.90 12.46
C ALA A 12 3.61 31.85 12.11
N PRO A 13 3.81 30.82 12.94
CA PRO A 13 4.76 29.75 12.63
C PRO A 13 4.38 29.10 11.30
N PRO A 14 5.34 28.70 10.46
CA PRO A 14 5.05 28.01 9.22
C PRO A 14 4.20 26.78 9.53
N GLN A 15 3.03 26.71 8.92
CA GLN A 15 2.18 25.54 8.96
C GLN A 15 3.01 24.38 8.41
N ARG A 16 3.33 23.40 9.26
CA ARG A 16 3.95 22.15 8.83
C ARG A 16 3.05 21.56 7.74
N PRO A 17 3.56 21.21 6.55
CA PRO A 17 2.77 20.47 5.59
C PRO A 17 2.31 19.17 6.27
N VAL A 18 1.02 18.89 6.10
CA VAL A 18 0.36 17.66 6.54
C VAL A 18 1.21 16.50 6.05
N LEU A 19 1.64 15.64 6.97
CA LEU A 19 2.33 14.38 6.66
C LEU A 19 1.60 13.72 5.48
N ALA A 20 2.29 13.58 4.35
CA ALA A 20 1.83 12.68 3.30
C ALA A 20 1.81 11.29 3.95
N ALA A 21 0.61 10.87 4.32
CA ALA A 21 0.36 9.56 4.89
C ALA A 21 1.02 8.52 3.98
N PHE A 22 1.71 7.54 4.57
CA PHE A 22 2.00 6.29 3.88
C PHE A 22 0.78 5.91 3.04
N PRO A 23 0.92 5.56 1.74
CA PRO A 23 -0.19 4.95 1.02
C PRO A 23 -0.59 3.74 1.86
N ALA A 24 -1.79 3.81 2.42
CA ALA A 24 -2.30 2.74 3.24
C ALA A 24 -2.35 1.51 2.33
N MET A 25 -1.69 0.44 2.76
CA MET A 25 -1.67 -0.86 2.06
C MET A 25 -3.09 -1.46 1.94
N VAL A 26 -4.01 -0.91 2.73
CA VAL A 26 -5.46 -1.05 2.66
C VAL A 26 -5.98 0.30 2.17
N PRO A 27 -6.89 0.38 1.19
CA PRO A 27 -7.56 1.62 0.83
C PRO A 27 -7.95 2.38 2.10
N ARG A 28 -7.71 3.71 2.11
CA ARG A 28 -8.08 4.59 3.22
C ARG A 28 -9.52 4.26 3.55
N GLN A 29 -9.75 3.56 4.67
CA GLN A 29 -11.10 3.21 5.07
C GLN A 29 -11.81 4.55 5.18
N SER A 30 -12.80 4.73 4.32
CA SER A 30 -13.61 5.93 4.26
C SER A 30 -14.04 6.28 5.67
N ALA A 31 -14.12 7.59 5.94
CA ALA A 31 -14.55 8.18 7.20
C ALA A 31 -15.64 7.36 7.91
N PRO A 32 -15.70 7.36 9.25
CA PRO A 32 -16.63 6.55 10.02
C PRO A 32 -18.04 6.63 9.41
N PRO A 33 -18.69 5.48 9.17
CA PRO A 33 -19.90 5.41 8.37
C PRO A 33 -20.96 6.35 8.96
N THR A 34 -21.36 7.32 8.16
CA THR A 34 -22.50 8.20 8.45
C THR A 34 -23.64 7.78 7.54
N GLU A 35 -24.24 6.63 7.87
CA GLU A 35 -25.63 6.22 7.66
C GLU A 35 -25.69 4.73 8.05
N GLU A 36 -26.60 4.36 8.96
CA GLU A 36 -26.73 3.00 9.51
C GLU A 36 -26.98 1.92 8.43
N ASP A 37 -25.87 1.38 7.92
CA ASP A 37 -25.54 0.01 7.53
C ASP A 37 -26.45 -0.70 6.50
N ALA A 38 -26.34 -0.33 5.23
CA ALA A 38 -26.81 -1.20 4.15
C ALA A 38 -26.14 -2.60 4.27
N PRO A 39 -26.85 -3.72 4.03
CA PRO A 39 -26.25 -5.06 4.09
C PRO A 39 -25.02 -5.17 3.19
N LEU A 40 -24.04 -6.01 3.56
CA LEU A 40 -22.78 -6.18 2.80
C LEU A 40 -23.02 -6.38 1.29
N GLY A 41 -24.00 -7.19 0.90
CA GLY A 41 -24.33 -7.42 -0.50
C GLY A 41 -24.73 -6.15 -1.24
N VAL A 42 -25.51 -5.27 -0.60
CA VAL A 42 -25.92 -3.98 -1.20
C VAL A 42 -24.72 -3.07 -1.38
N GLN A 43 -23.82 -2.99 -0.40
CA GLN A 43 -22.61 -2.18 -0.51
C GLN A 43 -21.69 -2.67 -1.62
N VAL A 44 -21.49 -3.99 -1.72
CA VAL A 44 -20.71 -4.60 -2.81
C VAL A 44 -21.35 -4.32 -4.16
N ASP A 45 -22.66 -4.51 -4.30
CA ASP A 45 -23.37 -4.27 -5.57
C ASP A 45 -23.26 -2.81 -6.01
N GLN A 46 -23.34 -1.86 -5.06
CA GLN A 46 -23.18 -0.43 -5.33
C GLN A 46 -21.77 -0.09 -5.83
N LEU A 47 -20.73 -0.64 -5.18
CA LEU A 47 -19.34 -0.44 -5.59
C LEU A 47 -19.06 -1.02 -6.97
N ILE A 48 -19.52 -2.25 -7.25
CA ILE A 48 -19.25 -2.90 -8.54
C ILE A 48 -20.03 -2.23 -9.69
N ALA A 49 -21.17 -1.61 -9.41
CA ALA A 49 -21.96 -0.88 -10.41
C ALA A 49 -21.29 0.40 -10.93
N THR A 50 -20.28 0.95 -10.25
CA THR A 50 -19.57 2.14 -10.73
C THR A 50 -18.63 1.81 -11.88
N HIS A 51 -18.24 0.54 -12.02
CA HIS A 51 -17.19 0.07 -12.93
C HIS A 51 -15.82 0.75 -12.69
N ASP A 52 -15.62 1.38 -11.54
CA ASP A 52 -14.36 1.95 -11.12
C ASP A 52 -13.45 0.85 -10.53
N PRO A 53 -12.22 0.67 -11.03
CA PRO A 53 -11.28 -0.29 -10.46
C PRO A 53 -10.96 -0.06 -8.97
N ASP A 54 -10.95 1.19 -8.49
CA ASP A 54 -10.73 1.49 -7.08
C ASP A 54 -11.91 1.03 -6.21
N ASP A 55 -13.13 1.14 -6.72
CA ASP A 55 -14.34 0.61 -6.05
C ASP A 55 -14.35 -0.92 -6.08
N ALA A 56 -13.89 -1.55 -7.16
CA ALA A 56 -13.71 -3.00 -7.20
C ALA A 56 -12.70 -3.47 -6.13
N TYR A 57 -11.60 -2.75 -5.94
CA TYR A 57 -10.64 -3.06 -4.88
C TYR A 57 -11.24 -2.86 -3.48
N THR A 58 -12.07 -1.83 -3.30
CA THR A 58 -12.81 -1.60 -2.06
C THR A 58 -13.81 -2.73 -1.78
N ALA A 59 -14.54 -3.19 -2.79
CA ALA A 59 -15.47 -4.31 -2.68
C ALA A 59 -14.76 -5.62 -2.30
N TYR A 60 -13.56 -5.87 -2.85
CA TYR A 60 -12.69 -6.96 -2.41
C TYR A 60 -12.41 -6.87 -0.90
N TRP A 61 -11.95 -5.70 -0.42
CA TRP A 61 -11.59 -5.52 0.99
C TRP A 61 -12.77 -5.65 1.95
N LEU A 62 -13.97 -5.21 1.56
CA LEU A 62 -15.18 -5.42 2.37
C LEU A 62 -15.43 -6.90 2.62
N ILE A 63 -15.34 -7.73 1.57
CA ILE A 63 -15.55 -9.17 1.68
C ILE A 63 -14.40 -9.85 2.44
N ALA A 64 -13.15 -9.50 2.13
CA ALA A 64 -11.96 -10.06 2.78
C ALA A 64 -11.94 -9.76 4.29
N ASN A 65 -12.31 -8.54 4.70
CA ASN A 65 -12.43 -8.17 6.11
C ASN A 65 -13.54 -8.96 6.82
N CYS A 66 -14.68 -9.18 6.15
CA CYS A 66 -15.73 -10.05 6.70
C CYS A 66 -15.30 -11.51 6.80
N GLU A 67 -14.45 -12.01 5.90
CA GLU A 67 -13.87 -13.35 6.01
C GLU A 67 -12.96 -13.50 7.23
N ILE A 68 -12.07 -12.52 7.46
CA ILE A 68 -11.21 -12.47 8.65
C ILE A 68 -12.07 -12.38 9.91
N PHE A 69 -13.02 -11.46 9.97
CA PHE A 69 -13.89 -11.28 11.13
C PHE A 69 -14.75 -12.53 11.42
N ASN A 70 -15.33 -13.17 10.40
CA ASN A 70 -16.13 -14.37 10.62
C ASN A 70 -15.29 -15.57 11.09
N ARG A 71 -13.99 -15.59 10.82
CA ARG A 71 -13.06 -16.63 11.28
C ARG A 71 -12.55 -16.34 12.70
N ASP A 72 -12.09 -15.12 12.94
CA ASP A 72 -11.29 -14.77 14.12
C ASP A 72 -12.10 -13.97 15.17
N HIS A 73 -13.29 -13.49 14.80
CA HIS A 73 -14.12 -12.54 15.58
C HIS A 73 -13.37 -11.25 15.96
N ASP A 74 -12.34 -10.92 15.19
CA ASP A 74 -11.50 -9.73 15.32
C ASP A 74 -10.82 -9.45 13.98
N ARG A 75 -10.33 -8.22 13.78
CA ARG A 75 -9.45 -7.84 12.68
C ARG A 75 -8.62 -6.63 13.07
N MET A 76 -7.49 -6.45 12.39
CA MET A 76 -6.65 -5.28 12.63
C MET A 76 -7.33 -4.02 12.10
N ILE A 77 -7.50 -3.03 12.98
CA ILE A 77 -7.97 -1.68 12.65
C ILE A 77 -6.76 -0.77 12.56
N TYR A 78 -6.65 -0.03 11.46
CA TYR A 78 -5.65 1.02 11.32
C TYR A 78 -6.06 2.23 12.16
N ASP A 79 -5.24 2.63 13.12
CA ASP A 79 -5.55 3.70 14.05
C ASP A 79 -4.30 4.55 14.37
N LEU A 80 -4.04 5.57 13.56
CA LEU A 80 -2.90 6.47 13.76
C LEU A 80 -3.01 7.30 15.04
N GLU A 81 -4.22 7.62 15.49
CA GLU A 81 -4.42 8.50 16.64
C GLU A 81 -4.03 7.78 17.93
N GLU A 82 -4.50 6.55 18.12
CA GLU A 82 -4.12 5.75 19.28
C GLU A 82 -2.61 5.40 19.25
N VAL A 83 -2.07 5.16 18.07
CA VAL A 83 -0.66 4.76 17.87
C VAL A 83 0.30 5.91 18.16
N THR A 84 -0.02 7.12 17.71
CA THR A 84 0.76 8.33 18.03
C THR A 84 0.71 8.66 19.52
N GLN A 85 -0.41 8.39 20.19
CA GLN A 85 -0.53 8.57 21.64
C GLN A 85 0.22 7.49 22.45
N LYS A 86 0.19 6.22 22.01
CA LYS A 86 0.78 5.08 22.75
C LYS A 86 2.23 4.74 22.36
N ARG A 87 2.83 5.44 21.40
CA ARG A 87 4.17 5.14 20.82
C ARG A 87 4.31 3.70 20.32
N ASN A 88 3.22 3.09 19.85
CA ASN A 88 3.33 1.83 19.12
C ASN A 88 3.96 2.12 17.76
N MET A 89 4.92 1.30 17.30
CA MET A 89 5.54 1.46 15.98
C MET A 89 4.69 0.88 14.84
N ILE A 90 3.66 0.09 15.18
CA ILE A 90 2.78 -0.56 14.22
C ILE A 90 1.42 0.14 14.31
N PRO A 91 0.92 0.80 13.24
CA PRO A 91 -0.27 1.65 13.29
C PRO A 91 -1.59 0.87 13.31
N TYR A 92 -1.62 -0.26 14.02
CA TYR A 92 -2.76 -1.18 14.04
C TYR A 92 -3.10 -1.62 15.46
N ARG A 93 -4.39 -1.82 15.71
CA ARG A 93 -4.93 -2.39 16.96
C ARG A 93 -6.01 -3.44 16.66
N GLY A 94 -6.38 -4.23 17.67
CA GLY A 94 -7.59 -5.06 17.58
C GLY A 94 -8.87 -4.21 17.65
N MET A 95 -10.00 -4.84 17.35
CA MET A 95 -11.30 -4.18 17.36
C MET A 95 -11.79 -3.92 18.79
N ASN A 96 -12.48 -2.79 18.97
CA ASN A 96 -13.29 -2.53 20.15
C ASN A 96 -14.69 -3.17 20.03
N ASP A 97 -15.47 -3.15 21.12
CA ASP A 97 -16.79 -3.80 21.16
C ASP A 97 -17.78 -3.20 20.16
N GLY A 98 -17.72 -1.89 19.90
CA GLY A 98 -18.58 -1.22 18.94
C GLY A 98 -18.29 -1.67 17.51
N GLU A 99 -17.01 -1.75 17.15
CA GLU A 99 -16.55 -2.25 15.85
C GLU A 99 -16.95 -3.72 15.67
N LYS A 100 -16.80 -4.56 16.71
CA LYS A 100 -17.21 -5.97 16.66
C LYS A 100 -18.72 -6.10 16.44
N GLN A 101 -19.52 -5.27 17.10
CA GLN A 101 -20.98 -5.25 16.92
C GLN A 101 -21.38 -4.78 15.52
N HIS A 102 -20.68 -3.79 14.96
CA HIS A 102 -20.90 -3.34 13.59
C HIS A 102 -20.57 -4.44 12.58
N ASP A 103 -19.37 -5.03 12.64
CA ASP A 103 -18.96 -6.11 11.73
C ASP A 103 -19.85 -7.35 11.87
N THR A 104 -20.35 -7.64 13.08
CA THR A 104 -21.34 -8.72 13.28
C THR A 104 -22.60 -8.50 12.43
N LYS A 105 -23.10 -7.26 12.34
CA LYS A 105 -24.28 -6.93 11.52
C LYS A 105 -23.93 -6.92 10.03
N LEU A 106 -22.83 -6.28 9.67
CA LEU A 106 -22.38 -6.15 8.29
C LEU A 106 -22.14 -7.52 7.65
N CYS A 107 -21.37 -8.37 8.33
CA CYS A 107 -20.90 -9.65 7.79
C CYS A 107 -21.91 -10.80 7.92
N ALA A 108 -23.05 -10.60 8.59
CA ALA A 108 -24.10 -11.61 8.76
C ALA A 108 -24.67 -12.11 7.43
N GLY A 109 -24.71 -11.26 6.41
CA GLY A 109 -25.23 -11.58 5.07
C GLY A 109 -24.22 -12.22 4.12
N MET A 110 -22.97 -12.44 4.55
CA MET A 110 -21.92 -12.94 3.66
C MET A 110 -22.17 -14.40 3.30
N ASN A 111 -22.18 -14.69 1.99
CA ASN A 111 -22.38 -16.03 1.45
C ASN A 111 -21.17 -16.49 0.62
N GLU A 112 -21.17 -17.77 0.25
CA GLU A 112 -20.06 -18.39 -0.49
C GLU A 112 -19.82 -17.75 -1.87
N ARG A 113 -20.89 -17.33 -2.56
CA ARG A 113 -20.74 -16.63 -3.84
C ARG A 113 -19.95 -15.34 -3.68
N MET A 114 -20.22 -14.56 -2.62
CA MET A 114 -19.46 -13.34 -2.33
C MET A 114 -17.99 -13.66 -2.04
N ARG A 115 -17.73 -14.70 -1.22
CA ARG A 115 -16.36 -15.15 -0.92
C ARG A 115 -15.57 -15.45 -2.18
N VAL A 116 -16.15 -16.17 -3.14
CA VAL A 116 -15.49 -16.51 -4.41
C VAL A 116 -15.38 -15.28 -5.33
N SER A 117 -16.44 -14.46 -5.43
CA SER A 117 -16.47 -13.29 -6.34
C SER A 117 -15.44 -12.22 -5.96
N ARG A 118 -14.92 -12.20 -4.72
CA ARG A 118 -13.88 -11.25 -4.29
C ARG A 118 -12.64 -11.33 -5.19
N PHE A 119 -12.29 -12.52 -5.67
CA PHE A 119 -11.11 -12.71 -6.52
C PHE A 119 -11.27 -12.06 -7.89
N ASP A 120 -12.50 -12.02 -8.42
CA ASP A 120 -12.80 -11.32 -9.67
C ASP A 120 -12.63 -9.79 -9.49
N TYR A 121 -13.08 -9.25 -8.36
CA TYR A 121 -12.92 -7.82 -8.04
C TYR A 121 -11.45 -7.45 -7.87
N LEU A 122 -10.68 -8.31 -7.19
CA LEU A 122 -9.24 -8.13 -7.06
C LEU A 122 -8.54 -8.19 -8.43
N ALA A 123 -8.92 -9.12 -9.30
CA ALA A 123 -8.37 -9.22 -10.65
C ALA A 123 -8.65 -7.97 -11.50
N ILE A 124 -9.83 -7.35 -11.36
CA ILE A 124 -10.15 -6.07 -12.00
C ILE A 124 -9.19 -4.97 -11.51
N ALA A 125 -9.03 -4.83 -10.19
CA ALA A 125 -8.15 -3.85 -9.57
C ALA A 125 -6.68 -4.01 -9.98
N VAL A 126 -6.18 -5.25 -9.95
CA VAL A 126 -4.81 -5.61 -10.37
C VAL A 126 -4.58 -5.23 -11.83
N LYS A 127 -5.52 -5.60 -12.73
CA LYS A 127 -5.38 -5.30 -14.16
C LYS A 127 -5.34 -3.79 -14.44
N ALA A 128 -6.06 -3.00 -13.65
CA ALA A 128 -6.07 -1.55 -13.75
C ALA A 128 -4.84 -0.89 -13.09
N GLY A 129 -4.05 -1.63 -12.31
CA GLY A 129 -2.89 -1.10 -11.58
C GLY A 129 -3.27 -0.27 -10.36
N VAL A 130 -4.37 -0.64 -9.68
CA VAL A 130 -4.75 -0.03 -8.41
C VAL A 130 -3.68 -0.36 -7.37
N SER A 131 -3.13 0.67 -6.73
CA SER A 131 -2.03 0.55 -5.75
C SER A 131 -2.33 -0.50 -4.68
N GLY A 132 -1.45 -1.50 -4.54
CA GLY A 132 -1.55 -2.54 -3.52
C GLY A 132 -2.42 -3.74 -3.90
N ALA A 133 -3.16 -3.67 -5.02
CA ALA A 133 -3.96 -4.80 -5.49
C ALA A 133 -3.08 -5.99 -5.88
N ALA A 134 -1.95 -5.79 -6.56
CA ALA A 134 -1.04 -6.89 -6.90
C ALA A 134 -0.42 -7.56 -5.67
N ILE A 135 -0.13 -6.78 -4.62
CA ILE A 135 0.35 -7.31 -3.33
C ILE A 135 -0.71 -8.19 -2.69
N GLN A 136 -1.96 -7.76 -2.75
CA GLN A 136 -3.06 -8.52 -2.17
C GLN A 136 -3.35 -9.79 -2.98
N MET A 137 -3.22 -9.74 -4.31
CA MET A 137 -3.29 -10.94 -5.15
C MET A 137 -2.20 -11.94 -4.77
N ALA A 138 -0.96 -11.47 -4.55
CA ALA A 138 0.13 -12.30 -4.07
C ALA A 138 -0.19 -12.96 -2.71
N ALA A 139 -0.80 -12.23 -1.79
CA ALA A 139 -1.14 -12.71 -0.44
C ALA A 139 -2.25 -13.78 -0.43
N GLU A 140 -3.22 -13.70 -1.35
CA GLU A 140 -4.31 -14.69 -1.51
C GLU A 140 -3.82 -16.03 -2.08
N GLY A 141 -2.70 -16.01 -2.81
CA GLY A 141 -2.18 -17.19 -3.48
C GLY A 141 -3.00 -17.63 -4.72
N PRO A 142 -2.54 -18.67 -5.44
CA PRO A 142 -3.21 -19.16 -6.64
C PRO A 142 -4.66 -19.57 -6.36
N PHE A 143 -5.61 -18.83 -6.93
CA PHE A 143 -7.06 -19.10 -6.83
C PHE A 143 -7.58 -19.17 -5.38
N GLY A 144 -6.95 -18.44 -4.44
CA GLY A 144 -7.30 -18.44 -3.02
C GLY A 144 -6.66 -19.58 -2.20
N ASP A 145 -5.81 -20.41 -2.81
CA ASP A 145 -5.04 -21.45 -2.12
C ASP A 145 -3.63 -20.95 -1.80
N HIS A 146 -3.48 -20.42 -0.59
CA HIS A 146 -2.20 -19.91 -0.06
C HIS A 146 -1.08 -20.97 -0.06
N SER A 147 -1.42 -22.26 -0.11
CA SER A 147 -0.45 -23.34 -0.08
C SER A 147 0.01 -23.79 -1.47
N ALA A 148 -0.70 -23.38 -2.54
CA ALA A 148 -0.54 -23.95 -3.88
C ALA A 148 0.88 -23.82 -4.44
N LEU A 149 1.55 -22.69 -4.19
CA LEU A 149 2.94 -22.49 -4.62
C LEU A 149 3.89 -23.52 -4.03
N LYS A 150 3.56 -24.07 -2.86
CA LYS A 150 4.36 -25.08 -2.16
C LYS A 150 3.91 -26.50 -2.47
N THR A 151 2.60 -26.74 -2.52
CA THR A 151 2.02 -28.09 -2.63
C THR A 151 1.90 -28.59 -4.07
N ARG A 152 1.76 -27.66 -5.03
CA ARG A 152 1.60 -27.96 -6.46
C ARG A 152 2.35 -26.95 -7.35
N PRO A 153 3.67 -26.77 -7.15
CA PRO A 153 4.47 -25.79 -7.90
C PRO A 153 4.53 -26.06 -9.40
N ASP A 154 4.30 -27.31 -9.82
CA ASP A 154 4.38 -27.73 -11.21
C ASP A 154 3.08 -27.63 -12.00
N ASP A 155 1.96 -27.34 -11.32
CA ASP A 155 0.66 -27.10 -11.95
C ASP A 155 0.77 -25.92 -12.95
N PRO A 156 0.43 -26.13 -14.24
CA PRO A 156 0.50 -25.07 -15.25
C PRO A 156 -0.27 -23.80 -14.86
N LEU A 157 -1.41 -23.94 -14.18
CA LEU A 157 -2.21 -22.78 -13.76
C LEU A 157 -1.55 -22.02 -12.60
N VAL A 158 -0.84 -22.72 -11.72
CA VAL A 158 -0.06 -22.09 -10.64
C VAL A 158 1.15 -21.35 -11.21
N LYS A 159 1.81 -21.91 -12.22
CA LYS A 159 2.92 -21.26 -12.93
C LYS A 159 2.46 -20.00 -13.66
N GLU A 160 1.34 -20.08 -14.38
CA GLU A 160 0.75 -18.94 -15.07
C GLU A 160 0.35 -17.84 -14.08
N TRP A 161 -0.37 -18.20 -13.01
CA TRP A 161 -0.72 -17.25 -11.95
C TRP A 161 0.52 -16.58 -11.36
N LYS A 162 1.57 -17.33 -11.06
CA LYS A 162 2.82 -16.80 -10.50
C LYS A 162 3.47 -15.81 -11.45
N ALA A 163 3.56 -16.14 -12.75
CA ALA A 163 4.12 -15.25 -13.75
C ALA A 163 3.32 -13.94 -13.83
N ASN A 164 1.99 -14.03 -13.85
CA ASN A 164 1.11 -12.86 -13.92
C ASN A 164 1.26 -11.95 -12.69
N VAL A 165 1.26 -12.52 -11.48
CA VAL A 165 1.44 -11.74 -10.25
C VAL A 165 2.80 -11.05 -10.21
N LEU A 166 3.88 -11.75 -10.58
CA LEU A 166 5.22 -11.17 -10.62
C LEU A 166 5.34 -10.06 -11.67
N GLU A 167 4.69 -10.20 -12.83
CA GLU A 167 4.64 -9.15 -13.85
C GLU A 167 3.95 -7.89 -13.31
N GLN A 168 2.79 -8.03 -12.65
CA GLN A 168 2.06 -6.87 -12.10
C GLN A 168 2.83 -6.20 -10.97
N LEU A 169 3.42 -6.98 -10.05
CA LEU A 169 4.27 -6.44 -8.99
C LEU A 169 5.48 -5.68 -9.57
N SER A 170 6.14 -6.24 -10.60
CA SER A 170 7.26 -5.55 -11.26
C SER A 170 6.80 -4.25 -11.90
N LYS A 171 5.66 -4.25 -12.60
CA LYS A 171 5.11 -3.07 -13.24
C LYS A 171 4.74 -1.97 -12.24
N GLU A 172 4.09 -2.32 -11.12
CA GLU A 172 3.77 -1.38 -10.05
C GLU A 172 5.04 -0.81 -9.41
N ALA A 173 6.03 -1.65 -9.14
CA ALA A 173 7.33 -1.22 -8.61
C ALA A 173 8.08 -0.28 -9.57
N ASP A 174 8.12 -0.60 -10.86
CA ASP A 174 8.74 0.23 -11.89
C ASP A 174 8.04 1.57 -12.05
N SER A 175 6.75 1.66 -11.72
CA SER A 175 6.00 2.92 -11.67
C SER A 175 6.32 3.79 -10.45
N GLY A 176 7.09 3.27 -9.49
CA GLY A 176 7.40 3.96 -8.23
C GLY A 176 6.33 3.82 -7.16
N ASP A 177 5.50 2.78 -7.22
CA ASP A 177 4.49 2.53 -6.20
C ASP A 177 5.13 2.18 -4.84
N LEU A 178 5.02 3.09 -3.86
CA LEU A 178 5.72 2.96 -2.58
C LEU A 178 5.32 1.70 -1.79
N SER A 179 4.05 1.30 -1.86
CA SER A 179 3.55 0.08 -1.20
C SER A 179 4.20 -1.16 -1.80
N THR A 180 4.25 -1.23 -3.13
CA THR A 180 4.85 -2.35 -3.85
C THR A 180 6.36 -2.39 -3.67
N LEU A 181 7.04 -1.24 -3.72
CA LEU A 181 8.46 -1.16 -3.39
C LEU A 181 8.73 -1.66 -1.96
N ASN A 182 7.85 -1.33 -1.01
CA ASN A 182 7.97 -1.78 0.38
C ASN A 182 7.86 -3.30 0.48
N TYR A 183 6.82 -3.86 -0.15
CA TYR A 183 6.61 -5.30 -0.18
C TYR A 183 7.79 -6.01 -0.85
N LEU A 184 8.21 -5.57 -2.04
CA LEU A 184 9.24 -6.26 -2.81
C LEU A 184 10.63 -6.18 -2.19
N TRP A 185 11.04 -5.07 -1.56
CA TRP A 185 12.38 -5.03 -0.95
C TRP A 185 12.49 -6.04 0.20
N VAL A 186 11.43 -6.20 1.01
CA VAL A 186 11.39 -7.19 2.09
C VAL A 186 11.43 -8.60 1.51
N GLN A 187 10.56 -8.89 0.53
CA GLN A 187 10.44 -10.25 -0.02
C GLN A 187 11.67 -10.68 -0.80
N THR A 188 12.27 -9.79 -1.58
CA THR A 188 13.50 -10.11 -2.34
C THR A 188 14.72 -10.25 -1.43
N LEU A 189 14.71 -9.67 -0.22
CA LEU A 189 15.81 -9.82 0.73
C LEU A 189 15.91 -11.25 1.29
N THR A 190 14.77 -11.87 1.63
CA THR A 190 14.72 -13.21 2.24
C THR A 190 14.40 -14.31 1.24
N GLY A 191 13.53 -14.01 0.26
CA GLY A 191 12.93 -14.95 -0.67
C GLY A 191 11.85 -15.83 -0.03
N ASP A 192 10.94 -16.34 -0.86
CA ASP A 192 9.91 -17.34 -0.55
C ASP A 192 9.50 -18.14 -1.81
N GLU A 193 8.41 -18.91 -1.74
CA GLU A 193 7.89 -19.69 -2.87
C GLU A 193 7.39 -18.84 -4.05
N LEU A 194 7.02 -17.57 -3.83
CA LEU A 194 6.60 -16.63 -4.87
C LEU A 194 7.80 -15.87 -5.44
N ILE A 195 8.59 -15.22 -4.59
CA ILE A 195 9.66 -14.29 -4.94
C ILE A 195 11.00 -14.89 -4.55
N ALA A 196 11.90 -15.05 -5.52
CA ALA A 196 13.25 -15.52 -5.22
C ALA A 196 14.04 -14.46 -4.45
N LYS A 197 14.95 -14.93 -3.58
CA LYS A 197 15.92 -14.06 -2.93
C LYS A 197 16.84 -13.42 -3.98
N ASP A 198 16.87 -12.10 -4.01
CA ASP A 198 17.73 -11.28 -4.86
C ASP A 198 18.15 -10.01 -4.10
N PRO A 199 19.32 -10.01 -3.45
CA PRO A 199 19.81 -8.85 -2.70
C PRO A 199 20.07 -7.61 -3.55
N ALA A 200 20.35 -7.77 -4.85
CA ALA A 200 20.55 -6.63 -5.76
C ALA A 200 19.23 -5.93 -6.03
N LEU A 201 18.18 -6.72 -6.29
CA LEU A 201 16.84 -6.20 -6.48
C LEU A 201 16.25 -5.62 -5.18
N ALA A 202 16.51 -6.24 -4.03
CA ALA A 202 16.14 -5.70 -2.72
C ALA A 202 16.76 -4.32 -2.48
N TYR A 203 18.06 -4.16 -2.80
CA TYR A 203 18.75 -2.87 -2.71
C TYR A 203 18.13 -1.83 -3.65
N ARG A 204 17.84 -2.20 -4.91
CA ARG A 204 17.20 -1.31 -5.89
C ARG A 204 15.89 -0.75 -5.34
N TYR A 205 14.99 -1.62 -4.88
CA TYR A 205 13.68 -1.19 -4.40
C TYR A 205 13.77 -0.34 -3.14
N ALA A 206 14.60 -0.74 -2.16
CA ALA A 206 14.81 0.05 -0.96
C ALA A 206 15.35 1.46 -1.30
N VAL A 207 16.40 1.55 -2.12
CA VAL A 207 16.98 2.85 -2.51
C VAL A 207 15.99 3.70 -3.30
N ALA A 208 15.17 3.10 -4.16
CA ALA A 208 14.13 3.83 -4.89
C ALA A 208 13.14 4.50 -3.94
N GLN A 209 12.74 3.81 -2.86
CA GLN A 209 11.91 4.41 -1.81
C GLN A 209 12.61 5.60 -1.16
N GLY A 210 13.91 5.48 -0.84
CA GLY A 210 14.68 6.57 -0.25
C GLY A 210 14.66 7.83 -1.11
N PHE A 211 14.84 7.69 -2.42
CA PHE A 211 14.73 8.81 -3.37
C PHE A 211 13.33 9.42 -3.39
N ILE A 212 12.29 8.59 -3.51
CA ILE A 212 10.90 9.05 -3.56
C ILE A 212 10.50 9.76 -2.26
N TYR A 213 10.83 9.20 -1.09
CA TYR A 213 10.58 9.85 0.20
C TYR A 213 11.37 11.14 0.36
N GLY A 214 12.61 11.20 -0.13
CA GLY A 214 13.42 12.42 -0.14
C GLY A 214 12.80 13.55 -0.96
N GLU A 215 12.11 13.21 -2.05
CA GLU A 215 11.37 14.18 -2.87
C GLU A 215 10.07 14.64 -2.21
N ILE A 216 9.29 13.72 -1.62
CA ILE A 216 7.99 14.02 -1.03
C ILE A 216 8.14 14.74 0.32
N ASN A 217 9.00 14.23 1.19
CA ASN A 217 9.11 14.65 2.59
C ASN A 217 10.39 15.46 2.89
N GLY A 218 11.28 15.60 1.90
CA GLY A 218 12.57 16.26 2.04
C GLY A 218 13.71 15.29 2.37
N PRO A 219 14.97 15.67 2.09
CA PRO A 219 16.14 14.78 2.17
C PRO A 219 16.48 14.34 3.61
N GLU A 220 16.00 15.07 4.62
CA GLU A 220 16.24 14.75 6.03
C GLU A 220 15.14 13.86 6.64
N ALA A 221 14.12 13.46 5.86
CA ALA A 221 13.09 12.55 6.33
C ALA A 221 13.70 11.22 6.80
N LEU A 222 13.09 10.61 7.81
CA LEU A 222 13.60 9.37 8.41
C LEU A 222 13.69 8.25 7.36
N GLU A 223 12.67 8.12 6.52
CA GLU A 223 12.60 7.12 5.46
C GLU A 223 13.66 7.40 4.38
N ALA A 224 13.83 8.67 3.99
CA ALA A 224 14.85 9.06 3.01
C ALA A 224 16.27 8.73 3.48
N THR A 225 16.57 9.00 4.75
CA THR A 225 17.89 8.73 5.35
C THR A 225 18.11 7.24 5.65
N MET A 226 17.07 6.52 6.07
CA MET A 226 17.11 5.08 6.34
C MET A 226 17.45 4.28 5.08
N TYR A 227 16.83 4.64 3.96
CA TYR A 227 17.01 3.98 2.67
C TYR A 227 18.04 4.66 1.76
N ALA A 228 18.74 5.68 2.27
CA ALA A 228 19.81 6.34 1.53
C ALA A 228 20.85 5.31 1.07
N PRO A 229 21.38 5.43 -0.16
CA PRO A 229 22.35 4.47 -0.69
C PRO A 229 23.60 4.25 0.20
N GLU A 230 24.01 5.31 0.90
CA GLU A 230 25.12 5.35 1.87
C GLU A 230 24.67 5.19 3.33
N GLY A 231 23.37 5.04 3.56
CA GLY A 231 22.77 4.79 4.86
C GLY A 231 23.25 3.48 5.47
N GLN A 232 23.23 3.40 6.81
CA GLN A 232 23.75 2.24 7.54
C GLN A 232 22.99 0.96 7.18
N LEU A 233 21.65 1.03 7.08
CA LEU A 233 20.81 -0.11 6.73
C LEU A 233 21.24 -0.70 5.37
N MET A 234 21.38 0.15 4.35
CA MET A 234 21.75 -0.26 3.00
C MET A 234 23.18 -0.81 2.90
N LYS A 235 24.07 -0.43 3.82
CA LYS A 235 25.43 -1.00 3.91
C LYS A 235 25.44 -2.39 4.54
N THR A 236 24.52 -2.68 5.47
CA THR A 236 24.54 -3.92 6.27
C THR A 236 23.61 -5.00 5.76
N VAL A 237 22.49 -4.64 5.13
CA VAL A 237 21.42 -5.59 4.80
C VAL A 237 21.68 -6.36 3.50
N VAL A 238 22.48 -5.80 2.59
CA VAL A 238 22.80 -6.42 1.30
C VAL A 238 24.31 -6.50 1.11
N ASP A 239 24.80 -7.67 0.71
CA ASP A 239 26.20 -7.88 0.33
C ASP A 239 26.34 -7.74 -1.18
N LEU A 240 26.73 -6.54 -1.63
CA LEU A 240 26.87 -6.18 -3.03
C LEU A 240 28.21 -5.49 -3.25
N SER A 241 28.86 -5.82 -4.36
CA SER A 241 30.05 -5.10 -4.83
C SER A 241 29.73 -3.63 -5.13
N ALA A 242 30.77 -2.78 -5.17
CA ALA A 242 30.62 -1.36 -5.50
C ALA A 242 30.00 -1.14 -6.89
N GLU A 243 30.35 -1.97 -7.87
CA GLU A 243 29.81 -1.92 -9.22
C GLU A 243 28.32 -2.26 -9.25
N GLN A 244 27.91 -3.35 -8.59
CA GLN A 244 26.49 -3.71 -8.44
C GLN A 244 25.71 -2.59 -7.75
N ARG A 245 26.23 -2.03 -6.64
CA ARG A 245 25.56 -0.91 -5.96
C ARG A 245 25.40 0.30 -6.86
N SER A 246 26.38 0.61 -7.70
CA SER A 246 26.30 1.72 -8.64
C SER A 246 25.23 1.47 -9.71
N ALA A 247 25.20 0.27 -10.31
CA ALA A 247 24.21 -0.11 -11.31
C ALA A 247 22.79 -0.10 -10.73
N GLU A 248 22.60 -0.69 -9.56
CA GLU A 248 21.30 -0.76 -8.89
C GLU A 248 20.82 0.61 -8.39
N ARG A 249 21.72 1.50 -7.96
CA ARG A 249 21.37 2.89 -7.66
C ARG A 249 20.87 3.63 -8.90
N ALA A 250 21.52 3.42 -10.05
CA ALA A 250 21.06 4.03 -11.30
C ALA A 250 19.69 3.47 -11.73
N ALA A 251 19.40 2.19 -11.47
CA ALA A 251 18.08 1.61 -11.68
C ALA A 251 17.03 2.17 -10.72
N ALA A 252 17.37 2.33 -9.44
CA ALA A 252 16.52 2.92 -8.43
C ALA A 252 16.14 4.38 -8.77
N GLN A 253 17.09 5.16 -9.31
CA GLN A 253 16.82 6.52 -9.76
C GLN A 253 15.77 6.56 -10.89
N ARG A 254 15.82 5.62 -11.83
CA ARG A 254 14.81 5.52 -12.90
C ARG A 254 13.41 5.26 -12.35
N ILE A 255 13.29 4.41 -11.33
CA ILE A 255 12.02 4.16 -10.64
C ILE A 255 11.50 5.45 -9.99
N ALA A 256 12.37 6.20 -9.29
CA ALA A 256 11.99 7.47 -8.68
C ALA A 256 11.55 8.52 -9.72
N ASP A 257 12.24 8.59 -10.86
CA ASP A 257 11.87 9.49 -11.96
C ASP A 257 10.48 9.12 -12.55
N ASN A 258 10.20 7.82 -12.72
CA ASN A 258 8.87 7.33 -13.13
C ASN A 258 7.78 7.72 -12.12
N ALA A 259 8.08 7.62 -10.81
CA ALA A 259 7.17 8.03 -9.75
C ALA A 259 6.81 9.53 -9.87
N ARG A 260 7.82 10.36 -10.13
CA ARG A 260 7.66 11.81 -10.32
C ARG A 260 6.82 12.12 -11.56
N GLU A 261 7.01 11.36 -12.65
CA GLU A 261 6.18 11.47 -13.85
C GLU A 261 4.72 11.13 -13.57
N ARG A 262 4.47 9.99 -12.91
CA ARG A 262 3.12 9.55 -12.52
C ARG A 262 2.42 10.61 -11.66
N HIS A 263 3.10 11.18 -10.67
CA HIS A 263 2.55 12.23 -9.82
C HIS A 263 2.15 13.47 -10.64
N ARG A 264 3.04 13.95 -11.52
CA ARG A 264 2.75 15.09 -12.40
C ARG A 264 1.56 14.83 -13.31
N HIS A 265 1.43 13.62 -13.85
CA HIS A 265 0.28 13.26 -14.68
C HIS A 265 -1.03 13.27 -13.88
N ALA A 266 -1.03 12.74 -12.66
CA ALA A 266 -2.19 12.75 -11.78
C ALA A 266 -2.61 14.19 -11.40
N GLU A 267 -1.67 15.06 -11.04
CA GLU A 267 -1.93 16.47 -10.74
C GLU A 267 -2.53 17.23 -11.93
N ASN A 268 -2.02 16.97 -13.13
CA ASN A 268 -2.53 17.58 -14.35
C ASN A 268 -3.93 17.09 -14.72
N ALA A 269 -4.23 15.81 -14.50
CA ALA A 269 -5.57 15.24 -14.71
C ALA A 269 -6.60 15.77 -13.69
N ALA A 270 -6.16 16.08 -12.46
CA ALA A 270 -7.01 16.62 -11.39
C ALA A 270 -7.29 18.14 -11.52
N ARG A 271 -6.58 18.86 -12.39
CA ARG A 271 -6.84 20.29 -12.63
C ARG A 271 -8.13 20.45 -13.44
N PRO A 272 -9.13 21.23 -12.95
CA PRO A 272 -10.30 21.53 -13.75
C PRO A 272 -9.87 22.27 -15.02
N ALA A 273 -10.42 21.87 -16.17
CA ALA A 273 -10.19 22.56 -17.42
C ALA A 273 -10.59 24.03 -17.23
N ALA A 274 -9.62 24.94 -17.33
CA ALA A 274 -9.89 26.37 -17.35
C ALA A 274 -10.70 26.66 -18.62
N GLY A 275 -12.01 26.84 -18.44
CA GLY A 275 -12.91 27.39 -19.46
C GLY A 275 -12.66 28.87 -19.69
#